data_AF-A0A392MLH6-F1
#
_entry.id   AF-A0A392MLH6-F1
#
_cell.length_a   1.000
_cell.length_b   1.000
_cell.length_c   1.000
_cell.angle_alpha   90.00
_cell.angle_beta   90.00
_cell.angle_gamma   90.00
#
_symmetry.space_group_name_H-M   'P 1'
#
loop_
_entity.id
_entity.type
_entity.pdbx_description
1 polymer ?
#
loop_
_entity_poly.entity_id
_entity_poly.type
_entity_poly.pdbx_seq_one_letter_code
_entity_poly.pdbx_strand_id
1 'polypeptide(L)'
;KDEALSDEERVGLAKLQSYVGKFEPTRYITKTGTPALDSQGRPQVEARYINTKALLECERKTECKELLDNMADFGDKLLKIVADQRAPK
;
A
#
# COMPACT_ATOMS: atom_id res chain seq x y z
N LYS A 1 5.57 0.79 -27.03
CA LYS A 1 6.95 0.27 -27.11
C LYS A 1 7.41 0.16 -25.68
N ASP A 2 7.68 -1.05 -25.19
CA ASP A 2 8.41 -1.21 -23.93
C ASP A 2 9.80 -0.65 -24.14
N GLU A 3 10.09 0.51 -23.54
CA GLU A 3 11.45 1.02 -23.44
C GLU A 3 12.22 0.09 -22.51
N ALA A 4 13.13 -0.69 -23.11
CA ALA A 4 14.00 -1.57 -22.36
C ALA A 4 14.92 -0.72 -21.48
N LEU A 5 14.80 -0.88 -20.16
CA LEU A 5 15.64 -0.22 -19.15
C LEU A 5 17.13 -0.41 -19.47
N SER A 6 17.94 0.63 -19.24
CA SER A 6 19.40 0.58 -19.29
C SER A 6 19.94 -0.39 -18.24
N ASP A 7 21.21 -0.79 -18.37
CA ASP A 7 21.82 -1.70 -17.39
C ASP A 7 21.95 -1.04 -16.00
N GLU A 8 22.22 0.27 -15.93
CA GLU A 8 22.22 1.01 -14.67
C GLU A 8 20.81 1.06 -14.04
N GLU A 9 19.78 1.28 -14.86
CA GLU A 9 18.39 1.32 -14.39
C GLU A 9 17.93 -0.04 -13.86
N ARG A 10 18.35 -1.15 -14.49
CA ARG A 10 18.08 -2.51 -14.00
C ARG A 10 18.72 -2.77 -12.66
N VAL A 11 19.98 -2.34 -12.47
CA VAL A 11 20.67 -2.43 -11.18
C VAL A 11 19.96 -1.58 -10.13
N GLY A 12 19.51 -0.38 -10.49
CA GLY A 12 18.70 0.48 -9.63
C GLY A 12 17.38 -0.17 -9.22
N LEU A 13 16.65 -0.75 -10.16
CA LEU A 13 15.39 -1.46 -9.92
C LEU A 13 15.58 -2.67 -9.01
N ALA A 14 16.62 -3.49 -9.23
CA ALA A 14 16.91 -4.66 -8.41
C ALA A 14 17.21 -4.28 -6.94
N LYS A 15 17.94 -3.17 -6.72
CA LYS A 15 18.16 -2.61 -5.38
C LYS A 15 16.85 -2.16 -4.75
N LEU A 16 15.98 -1.50 -5.52
CA LEU A 16 14.68 -1.03 -5.04
C LEU A 16 13.77 -2.20 -4.65
N GLN A 17 13.69 -3.23 -5.48
CA GLN A 17 12.96 -4.46 -5.20
C GLN A 17 13.48 -5.18 -3.95
N SER A 18 14.81 -5.27 -3.81
CA SER A 18 15.44 -5.86 -2.62
C SER A 18 15.17 -5.04 -1.35
N TYR A 19 15.08 -3.72 -1.47
CA TYR A 19 14.74 -2.83 -0.36
C TYR A 19 13.27 -2.98 0.04
N VAL A 20 12.35 -2.95 -0.92
CA VAL A 20 10.90 -3.16 -0.70
C VAL A 20 10.62 -4.56 -0.15
N GLY A 21 11.32 -5.59 -0.62
CA GLY A 21 11.15 -6.97 -0.14
C GLY A 21 11.53 -7.18 1.33
N LYS A 22 12.26 -6.24 1.95
CA LYS A 22 12.58 -6.27 3.40
C LYS A 22 11.45 -5.68 4.25
N PHE A 23 10.45 -5.05 3.64
CA PHE A 23 9.36 -4.44 4.39
C PHE A 23 8.45 -5.55 4.91
N GLU A 24 8.22 -5.58 6.22
CA GLU A 24 7.23 -6.47 6.78
C GLU A 24 5.83 -6.01 6.35
N PRO A 25 4.98 -6.93 5.85
CA PRO A 25 3.62 -6.58 5.49
C PRO A 25 2.90 -5.98 6.70
N THR A 26 2.29 -4.81 6.51
CA THR A 26 1.57 -4.13 7.58
C THR A 26 0.32 -4.93 7.92
N ARG A 27 0.22 -5.39 9.17
CA ARG A 27 -0.98 -6.07 9.67
C ARG A 27 -2.15 -5.10 9.69
N TYR A 28 -3.31 -5.50 9.18
CA TYR A 28 -4.50 -4.69 9.30
C TYR A 28 -4.91 -4.64 10.77
N ILE A 29 -4.93 -3.43 11.36
CA ILE A 29 -5.30 -3.21 12.75
C ILE A 29 -6.72 -2.64 12.78
N THR A 30 -7.60 -3.27 13.56
CA THR A 30 -8.96 -2.80 13.80
C THR A 30 -8.94 -1.46 14.55
N LYS A 31 -10.09 -0.76 14.60
CA LYS A 31 -10.25 0.48 15.38
C LYS A 31 -9.92 0.31 16.87
N THR A 32 -9.96 -0.92 17.38
CA THR A 32 -9.62 -1.26 18.77
C THR A 32 -8.16 -1.66 18.98
N GLY A 33 -7.30 -1.55 17.96
CA GLY A 33 -5.87 -1.84 18.08
C GLY A 33 -5.50 -3.31 17.94
N THR A 34 -6.44 -4.19 17.59
CA THR A 34 -6.19 -5.64 17.41
C THR A 34 -6.00 -5.99 15.93
N PRO A 35 -5.16 -6.97 15.58
CA PRO A 35 -5.08 -7.44 14.19
C PRO A 35 -6.44 -7.98 13.72
N ALA A 36 -6.94 -7.49 12.58
CA ALA A 36 -8.09 -8.12 11.94
C ALA A 36 -7.69 -9.51 11.45
N LEU A 37 -8.61 -10.46 11.55
CA LEU A 37 -8.38 -11.84 11.17
C LEU A 37 -9.18 -12.17 9.90
N ASP A 38 -8.61 -12.99 9.03
CA ASP A 38 -9.29 -13.57 7.88
C ASP A 38 -10.31 -14.65 8.30
N SER A 39 -11.03 -15.23 7.33
CA SER A 39 -11.99 -16.33 7.57
C SER A 39 -11.36 -17.60 8.14
N GLN A 40 -10.02 -17.70 8.15
CA GLN A 40 -9.26 -18.80 8.73
C GLN A 40 -8.61 -18.42 10.06
N GLY A 41 -8.90 -17.24 10.61
CA GLY A 41 -8.36 -16.76 11.88
C GLY A 41 -6.92 -16.26 11.82
N ARG A 42 -6.36 -16.02 10.63
CA ARG A 42 -4.99 -15.51 10.46
C ARG A 42 -5.00 -13.99 10.35
N PRO A 43 -3.96 -13.28 10.83
CA PRO A 43 -3.87 -11.84 10.65
C PRO A 43 -4.01 -11.45 9.18
N GLN A 44 -4.97 -10.58 8.90
CA GLN A 44 -5.21 -10.07 7.57
C GLN A 44 -4.04 -9.18 7.19
N VAL A 45 -3.36 -9.59 6.13
CA VAL A 45 -2.29 -8.85 5.49
C VAL A 45 -2.87 -8.31 4.20
N GLU A 46 -2.98 -6.99 4.10
CA GLU A 46 -3.49 -6.35 2.90
C GLU A 46 -2.39 -5.54 2.24
N ALA A 47 -2.26 -5.68 0.92
CA ALA A 47 -1.41 -4.82 0.13
C ALA A 47 -2.03 -3.41 0.13
N ARG A 48 -1.45 -2.49 0.89
CA ARG A 48 -1.86 -1.09 0.88
C ARG A 48 -1.27 -0.40 -0.35
N TYR A 49 -2.11 0.29 -1.11
CA TYR A 49 -1.62 1.21 -2.13
C TYR A 49 -0.95 2.40 -1.43
N ILE A 50 0.34 2.56 -1.68
CA ILE A 50 1.12 3.68 -1.13
C ILE A 50 1.47 4.62 -2.28
N ASN A 51 1.01 5.87 -2.19
CA ASN A 51 1.49 6.93 -3.08
C ASN A 51 2.89 7.36 -2.62
N THR A 52 3.91 6.68 -3.13
CA THR A 52 5.31 6.94 -2.80
C THR A 52 5.75 8.35 -3.21
N LYS A 53 5.18 8.91 -4.29
CA LYS A 53 5.46 10.29 -4.70
C LYS A 53 5.03 11.29 -3.63
N ALA A 54 3.79 11.21 -3.16
CA ALA A 54 3.30 12.09 -2.10
C ALA A 54 4.07 11.90 -0.78
N LEU A 55 4.51 10.67 -0.47
CA LEU A 55 5.37 10.42 0.69
C LEU A 55 6.75 11.07 0.57
N LEU A 56 7.35 11.07 -0.62
CA LEU A 56 8.64 11.72 -0.88
C LEU A 56 8.54 13.25 -0.85
N GLU A 57 7.34 13.80 -1.08
CA GLU A 57 7.04 15.23 -0.99
C GLU A 57 6.80 15.69 0.47
N CYS A 58 6.58 14.77 1.42
CA CYS A 58 6.45 15.12 2.83
C CYS A 58 7.78 15.62 3.42
N GLU A 59 7.77 16.77 4.09
CA GLU A 59 8.96 17.33 4.74
C GLU A 59 9.09 16.83 6.18
N ARG A 60 7.96 16.46 6.80
CA ARG A 60 7.90 16.08 8.21
C ARG A 60 7.35 14.66 8.39
N LYS A 61 7.89 13.96 9.39
CA LYS A 61 7.43 12.63 9.79
C LYS A 61 5.93 12.58 10.16
N THR A 62 5.40 13.68 10.71
CA THR A 62 3.97 13.80 11.04
C THR A 62 3.10 13.83 9.78
N GLU A 63 3.53 14.53 8.73
CA GLU A 63 2.83 14.56 7.43
C GLU A 63 2.84 13.18 6.77
N CYS A 64 3.99 12.48 6.80
CA CYS A 64 4.06 11.09 6.33
C CYS A 64 3.04 10.21 7.07
N LYS A 65 2.93 10.37 8.40
CA LYS A 65 2.02 9.58 9.22
C LYS A 65 0.56 9.89 8.89
N GLU A 66 0.18 11.16 8.86
CA GLU A 66 -1.18 11.57 8.49
C GLU A 66 -1.55 11.09 7.09
N LEU A 67 -0.63 11.18 6.13
CA LEU A 67 -0.85 10.71 4.77
C LEU A 67 -1.07 9.19 4.75
N LEU A 68 -0.25 8.41 5.45
CA LEU A 68 -0.40 6.95 5.54
C LEU A 68 -1.69 6.53 6.25
N ASP A 69 -2.06 7.24 7.32
CA ASP A 69 -3.29 6.99 8.07
C ASP A 69 -4.52 7.27 7.16
N ASN A 70 -4.50 8.36 6.39
CA ASN A 70 -5.55 8.68 5.41
C ASN A 70 -5.60 7.72 4.20
N MET A 71 -4.47 7.19 3.76
CA MET A 71 -4.42 6.21 2.66
C MET A 71 -5.07 4.86 3.06
N ALA A 72 -5.02 4.50 4.35
CA ALA A 72 -5.72 3.32 4.84
C ALA A 72 -7.23 3.39 4.59
N ASP A 73 -7.82 4.59 4.68
CA ASP A 73 -9.25 4.82 4.39
C ASP A 73 -9.56 4.93 2.88
N PHE A 74 -8.56 5.19 2.03
CA PHE A 74 -8.75 5.30 0.58
C PHE A 74 -8.88 3.93 -0.09
N GLY A 75 -8.18 2.91 0.42
CA GLY A 75 -8.34 1.52 -0.02
C GLY A 75 -9.79 1.05 0.10
N ASP A 76 -10.43 1.30 1.24
CA ASP A 76 -11.84 0.99 1.47
C ASP A 76 -12.77 1.75 0.52
N LYS A 77 -12.46 3.01 0.19
CA LYS A 77 -13.21 3.79 -0.81
C LYS A 77 -13.07 3.21 -2.21
N LEU A 78 -11.87 2.77 -2.62
CA LEU A 78 -11.66 2.13 -3.92
C LEU A 78 -12.40 0.79 -4.00
N LEU A 79 -12.30 -0.05 -2.97
CA LEU A 79 -13.04 -1.30 -2.88
C LEU A 79 -14.55 -1.08 -2.95
N LYS A 80 -15.06 -0.05 -2.25
CA LYS A 80 -16.46 0.36 -2.32
C LYS A 80 -16.86 0.81 -3.73
N ILE A 81 -16.06 1.65 -4.39
CA ILE A 81 -16.32 2.10 -5.76
C ILE A 81 -16.37 0.90 -6.73
N VAL A 82 -15.46 -0.07 -6.58
CA VAL A 82 -15.46 -1.30 -7.41
C VAL A 82 -16.70 -2.17 -7.12
N ALA A 83 -17.11 -2.28 -5.86
CA ALA A 83 -18.32 -3.00 -5.48
C ALA A 83 -19.59 -2.33 -6.04
N ASP A 84 -19.68 -1.00 -5.93
CA ASP A 84 -20.79 -0.19 -6.44
C ASP A 84 -20.90 -0.25 -7.97
N GLN A 85 -19.77 -0.39 -8.68
CA GLN A 85 -19.74 -0.60 -10.15
C GLN A 85 -20.17 -2.01 -10.57
N ARG A 86 -20.11 -3.00 -9.67
CA ARG A 86 -20.50 -4.40 -9.94
C ARG A 86 -21.97 -4.70 -9.65
N ALA A 87 -22.72 -3.78 -9.07
CA ALA A 87 -24.16 -3.96 -8.89
C ALA A 87 -24.89 -3.85 -10.25
N PRO A 88 -25.61 -4.89 -10.69
CA PRO A 88 -26.42 -4.79 -11.91
C PRO A 88 -27.61 -3.83 -11.65
N LYS A 89 -27.90 -2.98 -12.64
CA LYS A 89 -29.18 -2.26 -12.73
C LYS A 89 -30.32 -3.21 -13.00
#